data_AF-A0A7W0R505-F1
#
_entry.id   AF-A0A7W0R505-F1
#
_cell.length_a   1.000
_cell.length_b   1.000
_cell.length_c   1.000
_cell.angle_alpha   90.00
_cell.angle_beta   90.00
_cell.angle_gamma   90.00
#
_symmetry.space_group_name_H-M   'P 1'
#
loop_
_entity.id
_entity.type
_entity.pdbx_description
1 polymer ?
#
loop_
_entity_poly.entity_id
_entity_poly.type
_entity_poly.pdbx_seq_one_letter_code
_entity_poly.pdbx_strand_id
1 'polypeptide(L)'
;MKKIALHLFWSQKMSDLVRSVSVVGIQSAEVHAGGSVVELPEIGRALGWAAGQSLWSLSDDEVVGRVDAAMRLRALADALLLAAVGEVDARDLARRRGASSIRAWLRDAHRCDPREASRLTATACGLRSGLIATHEAMAAGAVAWTRPG
;
A
#
# COMPACT_ATOMS: atom_id res chain seq x y z
N MET A 1 4.87 32.51 14.63
CA MET A 1 3.61 31.93 15.13
C MET A 1 2.61 31.49 14.02
N LYS A 2 2.88 31.71 12.72
CA LYS A 2 1.97 31.32 11.61
C LYS A 2 2.07 29.86 11.12
N LYS A 3 3.17 29.14 11.38
CA LYS A 3 3.38 27.74 10.92
C LYS A 3 2.47 26.70 11.59
N ILE A 4 2.08 26.91 12.85
CA ILE A 4 1.26 25.94 13.61
C ILE A 4 -0.19 25.94 13.12
N ALA A 5 -0.70 27.10 12.72
CA ALA A 5 -2.06 27.23 12.20
C ALA A 5 -2.26 26.52 10.84
N LEU A 6 -1.24 26.52 9.98
CA LEU A 6 -1.31 25.86 8.66
C LEU A 6 -1.32 24.33 8.79
N HIS A 7 -0.55 23.78 9.72
CA HIS A 7 -0.49 22.33 9.99
C HIS A 7 -1.82 21.79 10.55
N LEU A 8 -2.46 22.53 11.44
CA LEU A 8 -3.77 22.15 12.01
C LEU A 8 -4.89 22.26 10.97
N PHE A 9 -4.84 23.28 10.12
CA PHE A 9 -5.78 23.44 9.01
C PHE A 9 -5.67 22.30 7.99
N TRP A 10 -4.44 21.87 7.67
CA TRP A 10 -4.21 20.75 6.76
C TRP A 10 -4.64 19.40 7.36
N SER A 11 -4.40 19.18 8.65
CA SER A 11 -4.87 17.99 9.38
C SER A 11 -6.40 17.90 9.39
N GLN A 12 -7.06 19.03 9.60
CA GLN A 12 -8.52 19.12 9.59
C GLN A 12 -9.08 18.91 8.18
N LYS A 13 -8.52 19.59 7.17
CA LYS A 13 -8.96 19.46 5.77
C LYS A 13 -8.71 18.06 5.20
N MET A 14 -7.63 17.38 5.59
CA MET A 14 -7.40 15.96 5.27
C MET A 14 -8.39 15.05 6.00
N SER A 15 -8.68 15.31 7.28
CA SER A 15 -9.69 14.55 8.03
C SER A 15 -11.07 14.69 7.40
N ASP A 16 -11.40 15.88 6.90
CA ASP A 16 -12.66 16.17 6.23
C ASP A 16 -12.69 15.56 4.82
N LEU A 17 -11.56 15.51 4.11
CA LEU A 17 -11.45 14.84 2.81
C LEU A 17 -11.59 13.32 2.96
N VAL A 18 -10.92 12.72 3.95
CA VAL A 18 -11.04 11.30 4.30
C VAL A 18 -12.47 10.96 4.74
N ARG A 19 -13.11 11.83 5.54
CA ARG A 19 -14.54 11.70 5.90
C ARG A 19 -15.49 11.90 4.71
N SER A 20 -15.14 12.75 3.75
CA SER A 20 -15.97 12.95 2.54
C SER A 20 -15.92 11.73 1.62
N VAL A 21 -14.77 11.04 1.56
CA VAL A 21 -14.66 9.72 0.91
C VAL A 21 -15.54 8.69 1.63
N SER A 22 -15.73 8.82 2.95
CA SER A 22 -16.65 7.96 3.71
C SER A 22 -18.15 8.24 3.47
N VAL A 23 -18.55 9.36 2.84
CA VAL A 23 -19.96 9.71 2.61
C VAL A 23 -20.51 9.13 1.31
N VAL A 24 -19.65 8.61 0.42
CA VAL A 24 -20.08 7.81 -0.73
C VAL A 24 -19.83 6.33 -0.45
N GLY A 25 -20.71 5.76 0.40
CA GLY A 25 -21.08 4.35 0.29
C GLY A 25 -20.24 3.27 0.96
N ILE A 26 -19.44 3.56 2.00
CA ILE A 26 -18.94 2.49 2.89
C ILE A 26 -19.93 2.34 4.05
N GLN A 27 -21.08 1.70 3.81
CA GLN A 27 -21.92 1.24 4.90
C GLN A 27 -21.13 0.19 5.67
N SER A 28 -21.09 0.32 7.01
CA SER A 28 -20.43 -0.57 7.96
C SER A 28 -20.50 -2.04 7.53
N ALA A 29 -19.46 -2.51 6.85
CA ALA A 29 -19.25 -3.92 6.64
C ALA A 29 -18.72 -4.45 7.98
N GLU A 30 -19.54 -5.26 8.64
CA GLU A 30 -19.08 -6.13 9.72
C GLU A 30 -17.80 -6.82 9.26
N VAL A 31 -16.69 -6.52 9.93
CA VAL A 31 -15.37 -7.07 9.65
C VAL A 31 -15.41 -8.56 9.97
N HIS A 32 -15.88 -9.35 9.01
CA HIS A 32 -15.78 -10.79 9.05
C HIS A 32 -14.30 -11.14 8.90
N ALA A 33 -13.80 -12.02 9.77
CA ALA A 33 -12.39 -12.42 9.89
C ALA A 33 -11.81 -13.15 8.66
N GLY A 34 -12.39 -12.98 7.47
CA GLY A 34 -11.81 -13.28 6.17
C GLY A 34 -11.82 -12.01 5.33
N GLY A 35 -10.71 -11.28 5.29
CA GLY A 35 -10.57 -10.04 4.52
C GLY A 35 -11.00 -10.25 3.06
N SER A 36 -12.05 -9.56 2.65
CA SER A 36 -12.64 -9.70 1.33
C SER A 36 -11.70 -9.15 0.26
N VAL A 37 -11.44 -9.94 -0.79
CA VAL A 37 -10.70 -9.52 -1.99
C VAL A 37 -11.36 -8.32 -2.70
N VAL A 38 -12.63 -8.03 -2.38
CA VAL A 38 -13.46 -6.97 -2.97
C VAL A 38 -12.95 -5.55 -2.67
N GLU A 39 -12.18 -5.34 -1.59
CA GLU A 39 -11.70 -4.01 -1.18
C GLU A 39 -10.59 -3.45 -2.12
N LEU A 40 -9.74 -4.32 -2.67
CA LEU A 40 -8.58 -3.88 -3.48
C LEU A 40 -8.96 -3.28 -4.84
N PRO A 41 -9.95 -3.83 -5.58
CA PRO A 41 -10.47 -3.18 -6.77
C PRO A 41 -10.98 -1.75 -6.52
N GLU A 42 -11.63 -1.49 -5.38
CA GLU A 42 -12.19 -0.16 -5.08
C GLU A 42 -11.07 0.85 -4.80
N ILE A 43 -10.09 0.44 -3.98
CA ILE A 43 -8.86 1.21 -3.75
C ILE A 43 -8.16 1.50 -5.09
N GLY A 44 -8.07 0.50 -5.97
CA GLY A 44 -7.51 0.64 -7.30
C GLY A 44 -8.24 1.67 -8.17
N ARG A 45 -9.58 1.68 -8.14
CA ARG A 45 -10.39 2.70 -8.86
C ARG A 45 -10.15 4.09 -8.30
N ALA A 46 -10.14 4.26 -6.98
CA ALA A 46 -9.88 5.54 -6.33
C ALA A 46 -8.49 6.09 -6.65
N LEU A 47 -7.45 5.23 -6.61
CA LEU A 47 -6.09 5.58 -7.02
C LEU A 47 -6.02 5.96 -8.51
N GLY A 48 -6.71 5.22 -9.38
CA GLY A 48 -6.76 5.53 -10.81
C GLY A 48 -7.43 6.87 -11.10
N TRP A 49 -8.56 7.16 -10.45
CA TRP A 49 -9.22 8.47 -10.54
C TRP A 49 -8.31 9.59 -10.04
N ALA A 50 -7.66 9.39 -8.89
CA ALA A 50 -6.74 10.35 -8.31
C ALA A 50 -5.57 10.61 -9.27
N ALA A 51 -4.94 9.57 -9.82
CA ALA A 51 -3.83 9.68 -10.78
C ALA A 51 -4.20 10.43 -12.06
N GLY A 52 -5.46 10.34 -12.51
CA GLY A 52 -5.98 11.10 -13.64
C GLY A 52 -6.31 12.58 -13.34
N GLN A 53 -6.31 13.00 -12.08
CA GLN A 53 -6.51 14.41 -11.73
C GLN A 53 -5.32 15.26 -12.18
N SER A 54 -5.63 16.41 -12.74
CA SER A 54 -4.63 17.34 -13.21
C SER A 54 -3.82 17.97 -12.07
N LEU A 55 -2.53 18.18 -12.30
CA LEU A 55 -1.63 18.87 -11.36
C LEU A 55 -1.52 20.39 -11.62
N TRP A 56 -1.89 20.88 -12.81
CA TRP A 56 -1.65 22.28 -13.18
C TRP A 56 -2.45 23.29 -12.37
N SER A 57 -3.55 22.87 -11.76
CA SER A 57 -4.41 23.71 -10.91
C SER A 57 -4.02 23.66 -9.44
N LEU A 58 -3.01 22.86 -9.07
CA LEU A 58 -2.54 22.75 -7.69
C LEU A 58 -1.49 23.82 -7.40
N SER A 59 -1.58 24.43 -6.22
CA SER A 59 -0.48 25.20 -5.65
C SER A 59 0.72 24.31 -5.33
N ASP A 60 1.90 24.90 -5.16
CA ASP A 60 3.12 24.17 -4.79
C ASP A 60 2.93 23.33 -3.50
N ASP A 61 2.26 23.89 -2.50
CA ASP A 61 1.94 23.18 -1.24
C ASP A 61 1.03 21.96 -1.47
N GLU A 62 0.07 22.08 -2.39
CA GLU A 62 -0.83 20.97 -2.75
C GLU A 62 -0.11 19.89 -3.56
N VAL A 63 0.85 20.26 -4.41
CA VAL A 63 1.71 19.31 -5.12
C VAL A 63 2.58 18.53 -4.14
N VAL A 64 3.24 19.22 -3.20
CA VAL A 64 4.05 18.57 -2.15
C VAL A 64 3.20 17.64 -1.30
N GLY A 65 2.05 18.12 -0.81
CA GLY A 65 1.16 17.31 0.00
C GLY A 65 0.59 16.10 -0.74
N ARG A 66 0.43 16.20 -2.06
CA ARG A 66 0.05 15.06 -2.91
C ARG A 66 1.17 14.02 -3.01
N VAL A 67 2.44 14.44 -3.09
CA VAL A 67 3.58 13.52 -3.04
C VAL A 67 3.64 12.79 -1.69
N ASP A 68 3.47 13.50 -0.58
CA ASP A 68 3.45 12.90 0.76
C ASP A 68 2.33 11.86 0.91
N ALA A 69 1.13 12.18 0.43
CA ALA A 69 0.01 11.25 0.41
C ALA A 69 0.30 10.02 -0.45
N ALA A 70 0.86 10.21 -1.65
CA ALA A 70 1.23 9.12 -2.55
C ALA A 70 2.31 8.21 -1.94
N MET A 71 3.30 8.78 -1.24
CA MET A 71 4.34 8.02 -0.55
C MET A 71 3.79 7.15 0.58
N ARG A 72 2.81 7.66 1.35
CA ARG A 72 2.11 6.86 2.38
C ARG A 72 1.30 5.73 1.76
N LEU A 73 0.54 6.03 0.70
CA LEU A 73 -0.24 5.01 -0.02
C LEU A 73 0.65 3.91 -0.60
N ARG A 74 1.82 4.28 -1.13
CA ARG A 74 2.83 3.33 -1.58
C ARG A 74 3.31 2.43 -0.44
N ALA A 75 3.63 2.99 0.74
CA ALA A 75 4.05 2.20 1.89
C ALA A 75 3.00 1.18 2.31
N LEU A 76 1.72 1.57 2.32
CA LEU A 76 0.60 0.68 2.61
C LEU A 76 0.45 -0.44 1.56
N ALA A 77 0.57 -0.09 0.28
CA ALA A 77 0.52 -1.07 -0.81
C ALA A 77 1.68 -2.07 -0.73
N ASP A 78 2.88 -1.60 -0.41
CA ASP A 78 4.06 -2.45 -0.22
C ASP A 78 3.88 -3.39 0.99
N ALA A 79 3.32 -2.90 2.10
CA ALA A 79 3.03 -3.71 3.28
C ALA A 79 2.05 -4.85 2.96
N LEU A 80 0.95 -4.52 2.27
CA LEU A 80 -0.04 -5.49 1.81
C LEU A 80 0.60 -6.55 0.90
N LEU A 81 1.40 -6.11 -0.08
CA LEU A 81 2.06 -7.01 -1.02
C LEU A 81 3.02 -7.97 -0.31
N LEU A 82 3.84 -7.47 0.62
CA LEU A 82 4.77 -8.29 1.38
C LEU A 82 4.05 -9.32 2.26
N ALA A 83 2.93 -8.93 2.89
CA ALA A 83 2.11 -9.87 3.65
C ALA A 83 1.54 -10.99 2.76
N ALA A 84 0.97 -10.63 1.61
CA ALA A 84 0.40 -11.59 0.65
C ALA A 84 1.45 -12.55 0.09
N VAL A 85 2.62 -12.03 -0.31
CA VAL A 85 3.73 -12.86 -0.79
C VAL A 85 4.26 -13.77 0.30
N GLY A 86 4.39 -13.27 1.53
CA GLY A 86 4.80 -14.09 2.67
C GLY A 86 3.83 -15.25 2.89
N GLU A 87 2.53 -15.05 2.68
CA GLU A 87 1.53 -16.12 2.78
C GLU A 87 1.60 -17.10 1.60
N VAL A 88 1.81 -16.59 0.38
CA VAL A 88 2.02 -17.42 -0.82
C VAL A 88 3.22 -18.34 -0.64
N ASP A 89 4.33 -17.83 -0.07
CA ASP A 89 5.54 -18.61 0.18
C ASP A 89 5.30 -19.65 1.29
N ALA A 90 4.74 -19.23 2.43
CA ALA A 90 4.49 -20.10 3.59
C ALA A 90 3.55 -21.27 3.26
N ARG A 91 2.57 -21.06 2.39
CA ARG A 91 1.62 -22.11 1.94
C ARG A 91 2.08 -22.86 0.69
N ASP A 92 3.25 -22.52 0.18
CA ASP A 92 3.81 -23.08 -1.04
C ASP A 92 2.90 -22.94 -2.28
N LEU A 93 2.13 -21.86 -2.35
CA LEU A 93 1.06 -21.70 -3.36
C LEU A 93 1.61 -21.50 -4.77
N ALA A 94 2.83 -20.97 -4.91
CA ALA A 94 3.49 -20.84 -6.21
C ALA A 94 3.74 -22.22 -6.84
N ARG A 95 4.26 -23.18 -6.06
CA ARG A 95 4.48 -24.56 -6.53
C ARG A 95 3.17 -25.27 -6.84
N ARG A 96 2.14 -25.08 -6.02
CA ARG A 96 0.79 -25.62 -6.31
C ARG A 96 0.17 -25.08 -7.60
N ARG A 97 0.64 -23.93 -8.08
CA ARG A 97 0.26 -23.32 -9.36
C ARG A 97 1.22 -23.65 -10.52
N GLY A 98 2.14 -24.59 -10.33
CA GLY A 98 3.05 -25.07 -11.36
C GLY A 98 4.36 -24.27 -11.52
N ALA A 99 4.62 -23.27 -10.68
CA ALA A 99 5.90 -22.56 -10.71
C ALA A 99 6.98 -23.35 -9.94
N SER A 100 8.24 -23.23 -10.34
CA SER A 100 9.36 -23.89 -9.63
C SER A 100 9.69 -23.26 -8.27
N SER A 101 9.31 -21.99 -8.09
CA SER A 101 9.49 -21.22 -6.84
C SER A 101 8.57 -19.99 -6.85
N ILE A 102 8.40 -19.35 -5.69
CA ILE A 102 7.70 -18.06 -5.60
C ILE A 102 8.37 -16.97 -6.44
N ARG A 103 9.70 -16.93 -6.52
CA ARG A 103 10.43 -15.99 -7.36
C ARG A 103 10.15 -16.19 -8.84
N ALA A 104 10.12 -17.45 -9.29
CA ALA A 104 9.74 -17.78 -10.66
C ALA A 104 8.29 -17.36 -10.94
N TRP A 105 7.38 -17.62 -9.99
CA TRP A 105 5.98 -17.19 -10.12
C TRP A 105 5.83 -15.66 -10.23
N LEU A 106 6.52 -14.88 -9.38
CA LEU A 106 6.52 -13.41 -9.46
C LEU A 106 7.07 -12.89 -10.79
N ARG A 107 8.15 -13.49 -11.29
CA ARG A 107 8.74 -13.13 -12.59
C ARG A 107 7.81 -13.47 -13.75
N ASP A 108 7.29 -14.68 -13.78
CA ASP A 108 6.61 -15.22 -14.96
C ASP A 108 5.16 -14.73 -15.04
N ALA A 109 4.44 -14.70 -13.90
CA ALA A 109 3.03 -14.29 -13.84
C ALA A 109 2.86 -12.77 -13.68
N HIS A 110 3.78 -12.09 -12.98
CA HIS A 110 3.65 -10.67 -12.65
C HIS A 110 4.72 -9.78 -13.28
N ARG A 111 5.59 -10.35 -14.15
CA ARG A 111 6.68 -9.62 -14.83
C ARG A 111 7.59 -8.85 -13.88
N CYS A 112 7.71 -9.34 -12.64
CA CYS A 112 8.59 -8.77 -11.63
C CYS A 112 10.05 -9.00 -12.03
N ASP A 113 10.88 -7.96 -11.92
CA ASP A 113 12.32 -8.08 -12.15
C ASP A 113 12.94 -9.16 -11.21
N PRO A 114 13.90 -9.97 -11.66
CA PRO A 114 14.48 -11.02 -10.81
C PRO A 114 15.09 -10.54 -9.49
N ARG A 115 15.73 -9.37 -9.46
CA ARG A 115 16.29 -8.79 -8.23
C ARG A 115 15.17 -8.33 -7.32
N GLU A 116 14.14 -7.71 -7.89
CA GLU A 116 12.95 -7.30 -7.15
C GLU A 116 12.24 -8.51 -6.54
N ALA A 117 11.96 -9.56 -7.32
CA ALA A 117 11.33 -10.78 -6.84
C ALA A 117 12.12 -11.41 -5.69
N SER A 118 13.45 -11.43 -5.80
CA SER A 118 14.31 -11.98 -4.75
C SER A 118 14.24 -11.17 -3.46
N ARG A 119 14.29 -9.84 -3.57
CA ARG A 119 14.17 -8.95 -2.41
C ARG A 119 12.80 -9.04 -1.77
N LEU A 120 11.75 -9.07 -2.59
CA LEU A 120 10.38 -9.12 -2.14
C LEU A 120 10.10 -10.42 -1.38
N THR A 121 10.56 -11.57 -1.89
CA THR A 121 10.48 -12.85 -1.16
C THR A 121 11.30 -12.82 0.13
N ALA A 122 12.54 -12.32 0.10
CA ALA A 122 13.40 -12.29 1.28
C ALA A 122 12.84 -11.37 2.39
N THR A 123 12.37 -10.18 2.03
CA THR A 123 11.75 -9.22 2.97
C THR A 123 10.45 -9.82 3.53
N ALA A 124 9.59 -10.41 2.69
CA ALA A 124 8.36 -11.04 3.16
C ALA A 124 8.61 -12.18 4.15
N CYS A 125 9.62 -13.02 3.88
CA CYS A 125 10.05 -14.07 4.80
C CYS A 125 10.55 -13.48 6.13
N GLY A 126 11.42 -12.46 6.10
CA GLY A 126 11.96 -11.83 7.30
C GLY A 126 10.90 -11.13 8.16
N LEU A 127 9.92 -10.46 7.53
CA LEU A 127 8.79 -9.85 8.22
C LEU A 127 7.93 -10.90 8.94
N ARG A 128 7.65 -12.02 8.28
CA ARG A 128 6.90 -13.14 8.86
C ARG A 128 7.64 -13.82 10.00
N SER A 129 8.96 -13.98 9.90
CA SER A 129 9.73 -14.83 10.82
C SER A 129 10.18 -14.14 12.11
N GLY A 130 9.96 -12.83 12.28
CA GLY A 130 10.31 -12.17 13.56
C GLY A 130 10.31 -10.65 13.62
N LEU A 131 10.08 -9.94 12.52
CA LEU A 131 10.08 -8.46 12.52
C LEU A 131 8.66 -7.87 12.67
N ILE A 132 7.96 -8.27 13.74
CA ILE A 132 6.54 -7.90 13.97
C ILE A 132 6.37 -6.37 14.05
N ALA A 133 7.21 -5.69 14.83
CA ALA A 133 7.13 -4.22 14.96
C ALA A 133 7.37 -3.49 13.62
N THR A 134 8.24 -4.03 12.75
CA THR A 134 8.46 -3.49 11.41
C THR A 134 7.24 -3.71 10.52
N HIS A 135 6.63 -4.89 10.59
CA HIS A 135 5.42 -5.21 9.85
C HIS A 135 4.26 -4.28 10.25
N GLU A 136 4.07 -4.02 11.55
CA GLU A 136 3.05 -3.08 12.04
C GLU A 136 3.34 -1.64 11.60
N ALA A 137 4.60 -1.20 11.69
CA ALA A 137 4.98 0.14 11.24
C ALA A 137 4.78 0.33 9.72
N MET A 138 5.01 -0.72 8.94
CA MET A 138 4.68 -0.74 7.51
C MET A 138 3.18 -0.73 7.24
N ALA A 139 2.40 -1.53 7.98
CA ALA A 139 0.94 -1.57 7.87
C ALA A 139 0.28 -0.25 8.28
N ALA A 140 0.92 0.54 9.16
CA ALA A 140 0.51 1.90 9.50
C ALA A 140 0.98 2.95 8.47
N GLY A 141 1.75 2.57 7.45
CA GLY A 141 2.34 3.49 6.47
C GLY A 141 3.42 4.42 7.06
N ALA A 142 3.94 4.09 8.25
CA ALA A 142 4.95 4.88 8.94
C ALA A 142 6.36 4.62 8.39
N VAL A 143 6.58 3.44 7.79
CA VAL A 143 7.86 3.06 7.17
C VAL A 143 7.57 2.49 5.78
N ALA A 144 8.29 2.95 4.77
CA ALA A 144 8.20 2.43 3.41
C ALA A 144 9.25 1.33 3.19
N TRP A 145 8.88 0.29 2.44
CA TRP A 145 9.87 -0.63 1.88
C TRP A 145 10.62 0.08 0.77
N THR A 146 11.93 0.26 0.95
CA THR A 146 12.74 0.92 -0.07
C THR A 146 13.13 -0.10 -1.14
N ARG A 147 12.83 0.23 -2.40
CA ARG A 147 13.54 -0.37 -3.54
C ARG A 147 14.82 0.43 -3.77
N PRO A 148 16.01 -0.05 -3.38
CA PRO A 148 17.24 0.44 -3.99
C PRO A 148 17.13 0.24 -5.51
N GLY A 149 17.48 1.30 -6.24
CA GLY A 149 17.64 1.29 -7.70
C GLY A 149 18.87 0.52 -8.15
#